data_AF-A0A172WRU3-F1
#
_entry.id   AF-A0A172WRU3-F1
#
_cell.length_a   1.000
_cell.length_b   1.000
_cell.length_c   1.000
_cell.angle_alpha   90.00
_cell.angle_beta   90.00
_cell.angle_gamma   90.00
#
_symmetry.space_group_name_H-M   'P 1'
#
loop_
_entity.id
_entity.type
_entity.pdbx_description
1 polymer ?
#
loop_
_entity_poly.entity_id
_entity_poly.type
_entity_poly.pdbx_seq_one_letter_code
_entity_poly.pdbx_strand_id
1 'polypeptide(L)'
;MSKEVKRYTLYPQLKPEALAFLPDVVVDAKDYDALLAENVSLRGLYKMHKETETRETRDLRSERDALLAERDALKKALDRQVPLNEAIQRAAGELPNGWEIRLCVERDAGWVELYDPDGNDIEDFATDAERLDYTVIDALEHALQGEQPCT
;
A
#
# COMPACT_ATOMS: atom_id res chain seq x y z
N MET A 1 -60.24 32.64 28.52
CA MET A 1 -59.54 31.35 28.75
C MET A 1 -58.11 31.68 29.14
N SER A 2 -57.73 31.37 30.38
CA SER A 2 -56.39 31.67 30.90
C SER A 2 -55.38 30.75 30.23
N LYS A 3 -54.35 31.30 29.55
CA LYS A 3 -53.25 30.49 29.02
C LYS A 3 -52.32 30.13 30.18
N GLU A 4 -52.13 28.84 30.43
CA GLU A 4 -51.22 28.34 31.46
C GLU A 4 -49.77 28.57 30.98
N VAL A 5 -49.09 29.56 31.56
CA VAL A 5 -47.70 29.89 31.24
C VAL A 5 -46.79 29.02 32.11
N LYS A 6 -46.21 27.98 31.52
CA LYS A 6 -45.20 27.15 32.18
C LYS A 6 -43.82 27.77 31.95
N ARG A 7 -43.18 28.28 33.00
CA ARG A 7 -41.76 28.70 32.97
C ARG A 7 -40.88 27.46 33.03
N TYR A 8 -40.19 27.15 31.93
CA TYR A 8 -39.19 26.09 31.88
C TYR A 8 -37.80 26.68 32.07
N THR A 9 -37.08 26.23 33.11
CA THR A 9 -35.69 26.63 33.35
C THR A 9 -34.81 25.95 32.32
N LEU A 10 -34.46 26.64 31.23
CA LEU A 10 -33.61 26.11 30.14
C LEU A 10 -32.15 25.81 30.57
N TYR A 11 -31.72 26.24 31.76
CA TYR A 11 -30.33 26.15 32.21
C TYR A 11 -30.20 25.81 33.71
N PRO A 12 -30.50 24.57 34.13
CA PRO A 12 -30.41 24.15 35.54
C PRO A 12 -28.99 24.21 36.14
N GLN A 13 -27.96 24.26 35.28
CA GLN A 13 -26.54 24.29 35.64
C GLN A 13 -25.99 25.69 35.94
N LEU A 14 -26.76 26.76 35.73
CA LEU A 14 -26.30 28.13 35.95
C LEU A 14 -26.49 28.55 37.42
N LYS A 15 -25.52 29.33 37.94
CA LYS A 15 -25.62 29.94 39.27
C LYS A 15 -26.77 30.95 39.31
N PRO A 16 -27.46 31.14 40.46
CA PRO A 16 -28.62 32.03 40.59
C PRO A 16 -28.38 33.46 40.11
N GLU A 17 -27.17 33.97 40.31
CA GLU A 17 -26.73 35.31 39.89
C GLU A 17 -26.72 35.48 38.36
N ALA A 18 -26.47 34.40 37.61
CA ALA A 18 -26.45 34.42 36.14
C ALA A 18 -27.86 34.28 35.54
N LEU A 19 -28.80 33.66 36.27
CA LEU A 19 -30.21 33.56 35.87
C LEU A 19 -30.93 34.93 35.85
N ALA A 20 -30.49 35.87 36.69
CA ALA A 20 -31.08 37.21 36.80
C ALA A 20 -30.90 38.10 35.55
N PHE A 21 -29.96 37.74 34.66
CA PHE A 21 -29.67 38.49 33.43
C PHE A 21 -30.19 37.80 32.17
N LEU A 22 -30.87 36.66 32.30
CA LEU A 22 -31.46 35.99 31.15
C LEU A 22 -32.79 36.67 30.78
N PRO A 23 -33.06 36.90 29.48
CA PRO A 23 -34.35 37.41 29.04
C PRO A 23 -35.46 36.43 29.42
N ASP A 24 -36.62 36.94 29.83
CA ASP A 24 -37.80 36.12 30.13
C ASP A 24 -38.35 35.59 28.78
N VAL A 25 -37.86 34.42 28.36
CA VAL A 25 -38.29 33.78 27.11
C VAL A 25 -39.59 33.03 27.36
N VAL A 26 -40.71 33.60 26.94
CA VAL A 26 -42.02 32.94 26.97
C VAL A 26 -42.18 32.13 25.68
N VAL A 27 -41.98 30.82 25.77
CA VAL A 27 -42.24 29.87 24.68
C VAL A 27 -43.62 29.25 24.91
N ASP A 28 -44.47 29.18 23.87
CA ASP A 28 -45.73 28.44 23.98
C ASP A 28 -45.40 26.96 24.26
N ALA A 29 -46.17 26.30 25.13
CA ALA A 29 -45.92 24.90 25.48
C ALA A 29 -45.87 23.99 24.25
N LYS A 30 -46.67 24.28 23.21
CA LYS A 30 -46.64 23.53 21.95
C LYS A 30 -45.35 23.74 21.16
N ASP A 31 -44.82 24.97 21.18
CA ASP A 31 -43.57 25.31 20.50
C ASP A 31 -42.37 24.70 21.24
N TYR A 32 -42.43 24.62 22.56
CA TYR A 32 -41.41 23.95 23.37
C TYR A 32 -41.38 22.43 23.13
N ASP A 33 -42.54 21.78 23.10
CA ASP A 33 -42.63 20.34 22.82
C ASP A 33 -42.14 20.00 21.40
N ALA A 34 -42.46 20.85 20.41
CA ALA A 34 -41.95 20.72 19.05
C ALA A 34 -40.41 20.86 18.99
N LEU A 35 -39.87 21.86 19.68
CA LEU A 35 -38.42 22.11 19.73
C LEU A 35 -37.68 20.99 20.49
N LEU A 36 -38.30 20.40 21.52
CA LEU A 36 -37.75 19.25 22.22
C LEU A 36 -37.69 18.02 21.30
N ALA A 37 -38.77 17.76 20.55
CA ALA A 37 -38.84 16.66 19.58
C ALA A 37 -37.79 16.81 18.46
N GLU A 38 -37.59 18.03 17.97
CA GLU A 38 -36.54 18.34 17.00
C GLU A 38 -35.15 18.12 17.61
N ASN A 39 -34.90 18.56 18.84
CA ASN A 39 -33.60 18.38 19.51
C ASN A 39 -33.25 16.89 19.69
N VAL A 40 -34.23 16.07 20.06
CA VAL A 40 -34.08 14.61 20.15
C VAL A 40 -33.72 14.02 18.79
N SER A 41 -34.41 14.46 17.73
CA SER A 41 -34.17 13.99 16.36
C SER A 41 -32.76 14.37 15.88
N LEU A 42 -32.34 15.61 16.10
CA LEU A 42 -31.00 16.11 15.73
C LEU A 42 -29.88 15.37 16.48
N ARG A 43 -30.08 15.08 17.78
CA ARG A 43 -29.11 14.29 18.56
C ARG A 43 -28.97 12.87 18.00
N GLY A 44 -30.08 12.25 17.60
CA GLY A 44 -30.08 10.95 16.94
C GLY A 44 -29.30 10.97 15.62
N LEU A 45 -29.57 11.97 14.77
CA LEU A 45 -28.89 12.13 13.49
C LEU A 45 -27.38 12.36 13.65
N TYR A 46 -26.98 13.24 14.57
CA TYR A 46 -25.57 13.50 14.86
C TYR A 46 -24.84 12.22 15.31
N LYS A 47 -25.48 11.42 16.18
CA LYS A 47 -24.92 10.16 16.65
C LYS A 47 -24.72 9.18 15.50
N MET A 48 -25.72 9.01 14.63
CA MET A 48 -25.61 8.12 13.47
C MET A 48 -24.53 8.59 12.49
N HIS A 49 -24.45 9.90 12.22
CA HIS A 49 -23.44 10.43 11.31
C HIS A 49 -22.02 10.17 11.84
N LYS A 50 -21.80 10.44 13.12
CA LYS A 50 -20.52 10.16 13.79
C LYS A 50 -20.14 8.69 13.74
N GLU A 51 -21.10 7.79 13.93
CA GLU A 51 -20.90 6.34 13.81
C GLU A 51 -20.56 5.93 12.36
N THR A 52 -21.21 6.56 11.38
CA THR A 52 -20.99 6.31 9.95
C THR A 52 -19.60 6.78 9.52
N GLU A 53 -19.19 7.99 9.86
CA GLU A 53 -17.85 8.52 9.58
C GLU A 53 -16.76 7.65 10.22
N THR A 54 -17.00 7.16 11.45
CA THR A 54 -16.07 6.26 12.14
C THR A 54 -15.94 4.92 11.41
N ARG A 55 -17.04 4.41 10.86
CA ARG A 55 -17.04 3.19 10.06
C ARG A 55 -16.29 3.40 8.74
N GLU A 56 -16.61 4.44 7.99
CA GLU A 56 -15.97 4.76 6.72
C GLU A 56 -14.46 4.96 6.89
N THR A 57 -14.04 5.71 7.90
CA THR A 57 -12.62 5.94 8.18
C THR A 57 -11.89 4.66 8.58
N ARG A 58 -12.55 3.73 9.29
CA ARG A 58 -11.98 2.41 9.60
C ARG A 58 -11.86 1.55 8.35
N ASP A 59 -12.89 1.53 7.52
CA ASP A 59 -12.93 0.70 6.31
C ASP A 59 -11.87 1.20 5.29
N LEU A 60 -11.75 2.53 5.09
CA LEU A 60 -10.69 3.16 4.29
C LEU A 60 -9.28 2.88 4.82
N ARG A 61 -9.10 2.87 6.15
CA ARG A 61 -7.80 2.50 6.75
C ARG A 61 -7.45 1.04 6.45
N SER A 62 -8.43 0.15 6.54
CA SER A 62 -8.23 -1.27 6.20
C SER A 62 -7.83 -1.45 4.74
N GLU A 63 -8.50 -0.73 3.83
CA GLU A 63 -8.18 -0.77 2.39
C GLU A 63 -6.77 -0.22 2.11
N ARG A 64 -6.42 0.91 2.71
CA ARG A 64 -5.06 1.48 2.62
C ARG A 64 -4.01 0.47 3.09
N ASP A 65 -4.24 -0.19 4.21
CA ASP A 65 -3.27 -1.13 4.78
C ASP A 65 -3.10 -2.36 3.88
N ALA A 66 -4.18 -2.83 3.24
CA ALA A 66 -4.12 -3.90 2.24
C ALA A 66 -3.32 -3.45 0.99
N LEU A 67 -3.58 -2.25 0.46
CA LEU A 67 -2.85 -1.71 -0.69
C LEU A 67 -1.36 -1.48 -0.38
N LEU A 68 -1.03 -1.06 0.84
CA LEU A 68 0.36 -0.92 1.27
C LEU A 68 1.06 -2.28 1.30
N ALA A 69 0.39 -3.32 1.80
CA ALA A 69 0.94 -4.67 1.81
C ALA A 69 1.16 -5.21 0.39
N GLU A 70 0.22 -4.96 -0.53
CA GLU A 70 0.35 -5.34 -1.94
C GLU A 70 1.51 -4.63 -2.62
N ARG A 71 1.62 -3.30 -2.45
CA ARG A 71 2.74 -2.50 -2.95
C ARG A 71 4.07 -3.04 -2.44
N ASP A 72 4.17 -3.36 -1.16
CA ASP A 72 5.41 -3.86 -0.56
C ASP A 72 5.77 -5.26 -1.07
N ALA A 73 4.78 -6.11 -1.35
CA ALA A 73 5.01 -7.41 -2.00
C ALA A 73 5.52 -7.25 -3.44
N LEU A 74 4.90 -6.37 -4.23
CA LEU A 74 5.34 -6.07 -5.59
C LEU A 74 6.75 -5.47 -5.61
N LYS A 75 7.04 -4.54 -4.69
CA LYS A 75 8.37 -3.96 -4.56
C LYS A 75 9.43 -5.01 -4.22
N LYS A 76 9.14 -5.92 -3.29
CA LYS A 76 10.04 -7.05 -2.98
C LYS A 76 10.22 -7.99 -4.18
N ALA A 77 9.19 -8.21 -4.98
CA ALA A 77 9.30 -9.01 -6.19
C ALA A 77 10.19 -8.33 -7.24
N LEU A 78 10.09 -7.00 -7.36
CA LEU A 78 10.96 -6.21 -8.22
C LEU A 78 12.41 -6.17 -7.71
N ASP A 79 12.62 -5.99 -6.41
CA ASP A 79 13.96 -5.97 -5.79
C ASP A 79 14.66 -7.34 -5.86
N ARG A 80 13.93 -8.44 -6.07
CA ARG A 80 14.50 -9.77 -6.36
C ARG A 80 15.00 -9.92 -7.80
N GLN A 81 14.66 -8.99 -8.69
CA GLN A 81 15.18 -8.97 -10.05
C GLN A 81 16.57 -8.36 -10.01
N VAL A 82 17.59 -9.14 -10.35
CA VAL A 82 18.91 -8.59 -10.61
C VAL A 82 18.80 -7.84 -11.94
N PRO A 83 19.04 -6.52 -11.99
CA PRO A 83 19.08 -5.82 -13.26
C PRO A 83 20.12 -6.49 -14.17
N LEU A 84 19.82 -6.67 -15.45
CA LEU A 84 20.74 -7.29 -16.42
C LEU A 84 22.15 -6.68 -16.36
N ASN A 85 22.26 -5.38 -16.10
CA ASN A 85 23.54 -4.71 -15.90
C ASN A 85 24.33 -5.29 -14.70
N GLU A 86 23.70 -5.53 -13.56
CA GLU A 86 24.38 -6.12 -12.39
C GLU A 86 24.82 -7.57 -12.68
N ALA A 87 24.00 -8.35 -13.38
CA ALA A 87 24.39 -9.69 -13.83
C ALA A 87 25.63 -9.65 -14.74
N ILE A 88 25.66 -8.71 -15.70
CA ILE A 88 26.82 -8.49 -16.58
C ILE A 88 28.05 -8.05 -15.79
N GLN A 89 27.92 -7.10 -14.85
CA GLN A 89 29.06 -6.63 -14.05
C GLN A 89 29.62 -7.74 -13.17
N ARG A 90 28.76 -8.59 -12.59
CA ARG A 90 29.20 -9.76 -11.83
C ARG A 90 29.95 -10.74 -12.73
N ALA A 91 29.37 -11.10 -13.88
CA ALA A 91 30.04 -11.97 -14.84
C ALA A 91 31.40 -11.40 -15.28
N ALA A 92 31.48 -10.10 -15.60
CA ALA A 92 32.75 -9.47 -15.96
C ALA A 92 33.83 -9.52 -14.86
N GLY A 93 33.44 -9.62 -13.59
CA GLY A 93 34.36 -9.71 -12.46
C GLY A 93 34.72 -11.14 -12.02
N GLU A 94 33.83 -12.11 -12.30
CA GLU A 94 33.95 -13.49 -11.81
C GLU A 94 34.21 -14.53 -12.91
N LEU A 95 34.06 -14.17 -14.19
CA LEU A 95 34.23 -15.11 -15.29
C LEU A 95 35.67 -15.66 -15.35
N PRO A 96 35.86 -16.99 -15.43
CA PRO A 96 37.18 -17.58 -15.52
C PRO A 96 37.95 -17.16 -16.77
N ASN A 97 39.28 -17.20 -16.70
CA ASN A 97 40.13 -16.79 -17.81
C ASN A 97 39.87 -17.64 -19.07
N GLY A 98 39.75 -16.98 -20.22
CA GLY A 98 39.53 -17.63 -21.52
C GLY A 98 38.06 -17.85 -21.85
N TRP A 99 37.16 -17.89 -20.87
CA TRP A 99 35.73 -17.97 -21.11
C TRP A 99 35.19 -16.64 -21.66
N GLU A 100 34.14 -16.73 -22.48
CA GLU A 100 33.47 -15.56 -23.05
C GLU A 100 31.95 -15.74 -22.99
N ILE A 101 31.24 -14.74 -22.45
CA ILE A 101 29.77 -14.67 -22.52
C ILE A 101 29.41 -13.56 -23.51
N ARG A 102 28.58 -13.88 -24.51
CA ARG A 102 28.08 -12.91 -25.50
C ARG A 102 26.59 -12.69 -25.35
N LEU A 103 26.19 -11.42 -25.41
CA LEU A 103 24.78 -11.02 -25.51
C LEU A 103 24.46 -10.73 -26.97
N CYS A 104 23.58 -11.54 -27.54
CA CYS A 104 23.17 -11.45 -28.93
C CYS A 104 21.78 -10.83 -29.02
N VAL A 105 21.57 -9.95 -30.00
CA VAL A 105 20.31 -9.27 -30.25
C VAL A 105 20.03 -9.28 -31.73
N GLU A 106 18.83 -9.74 -32.10
CA GLU A 106 18.30 -9.64 -33.45
C GLU A 106 16.92 -9.01 -33.44
N ARG A 107 16.32 -8.85 -34.62
CA ARG A 107 14.96 -8.31 -34.72
C ARG A 107 13.99 -9.29 -34.01
N ASP A 108 13.34 -8.80 -32.96
CA ASP A 108 12.34 -9.51 -32.14
C ASP A 108 12.89 -10.64 -31.25
N ALA A 109 14.21 -10.76 -31.09
CA ALA A 109 14.83 -11.78 -30.22
C ALA A 109 16.16 -11.31 -29.61
N GLY A 110 16.52 -11.89 -28.47
CA GLY A 110 17.84 -11.76 -27.87
C GLY A 110 18.15 -12.99 -27.03
N TRP A 111 19.41 -13.40 -27.02
CA TRP A 111 19.88 -14.60 -26.32
C TRP A 111 21.30 -14.39 -25.80
N VAL A 112 21.79 -15.38 -25.06
CA VAL A 112 23.15 -15.43 -24.52
C VAL A 112 23.86 -16.62 -25.15
N GLU A 113 25.10 -16.43 -25.56
CA GLU A 113 26.02 -17.49 -25.98
C GLU A 113 27.16 -17.59 -24.96
N LEU A 114 27.64 -18.81 -24.72
CA LEU A 114 28.74 -19.10 -23.80
C LEU A 114 29.83 -19.83 -24.56
N TYR A 115 31.06 -19.31 -24.51
CA TYR A 115 32.23 -19.92 -25.14
C TYR A 115 33.25 -20.34 -24.08
N ASP A 116 33.80 -21.53 -24.25
CA ASP A 116 34.88 -22.05 -23.42
C ASP A 116 36.24 -21.41 -23.76
N PRO A 117 37.32 -21.69 -22.99
CA PRO A 117 38.66 -21.17 -23.25
C PRO A 117 39.28 -21.57 -24.60
N ASP A 118 38.78 -22.64 -25.21
CA ASP A 118 39.22 -23.11 -26.53
C ASP A 118 38.42 -22.43 -27.66
N GLY A 119 37.40 -21.64 -27.32
CA GLY A 119 36.52 -20.92 -28.25
C GLY A 119 35.37 -21.77 -28.78
N ASN A 120 35.03 -22.89 -28.14
CA ASN A 120 33.87 -23.69 -28.50
C ASN A 120 32.60 -23.11 -27.89
N ASP A 121 31.52 -23.08 -28.68
CA ASP A 121 30.19 -22.68 -28.21
C ASP A 121 29.57 -23.79 -27.34
N ILE A 122 29.05 -23.42 -26.19
CA ILE A 122 28.41 -24.30 -25.21
C ILE A 122 26.89 -24.12 -25.33
N GLU A 123 26.26 -24.97 -26.14
CA GLU A 123 24.83 -24.87 -26.45
C GLU A 123 23.91 -25.38 -25.30
N ASP A 124 24.41 -26.26 -24.40
CA ASP A 124 23.61 -26.99 -23.41
C ASP A 124 24.03 -26.70 -21.95
N PHE A 125 24.06 -25.43 -21.54
CA PHE A 125 24.11 -25.08 -20.12
C PHE A 125 22.70 -24.96 -19.52
N ALA A 126 22.53 -25.33 -18.25
CA ALA A 126 21.22 -25.36 -17.60
C ALA A 126 20.66 -23.95 -17.44
N THR A 127 19.63 -23.60 -18.23
CA THR A 127 18.91 -22.33 -18.14
C THR A 127 17.43 -22.51 -18.47
N ASP A 128 16.56 -21.70 -17.87
CA ASP A 128 15.14 -21.65 -18.21
C ASP A 128 14.82 -20.70 -19.38
N ALA A 129 15.81 -19.90 -19.82
CA ALA A 129 15.75 -18.94 -20.93
C ALA A 129 14.58 -17.94 -20.88
N GLU A 130 13.89 -17.81 -19.74
CA GLU A 130 12.74 -16.89 -19.62
C GLU A 130 13.21 -15.43 -19.48
N ARG A 131 14.44 -15.23 -18.98
CA ARG A 131 15.02 -13.90 -18.74
C ARG A 131 16.53 -13.87 -18.96
N LEU A 132 16.97 -12.88 -19.76
CA LEU A 132 18.39 -12.69 -20.09
C LEU A 132 19.30 -12.49 -18.87
N ASP A 133 18.83 -11.82 -17.81
CA ASP A 133 19.63 -11.62 -16.59
C ASP A 133 19.93 -12.94 -15.87
N TYR A 134 18.97 -13.88 -15.84
CA TYR A 134 19.22 -15.21 -15.30
C TYR A 134 20.10 -16.03 -16.22
N THR A 135 19.88 -15.99 -17.53
CA THR A 135 20.72 -16.72 -18.48
C THR A 135 22.20 -16.29 -18.43
N VAL A 136 22.49 -15.00 -18.21
CA VAL A 136 23.88 -14.54 -17.98
C VAL A 136 24.47 -15.14 -16.69
N ILE A 137 23.69 -15.22 -15.62
CA ILE A 137 24.15 -15.83 -14.37
C ILE A 137 24.32 -17.34 -14.52
N ASP A 138 23.40 -18.03 -15.19
CA ASP A 138 23.48 -19.47 -15.46
C ASP A 138 24.76 -19.81 -16.26
N ALA A 139 25.07 -19.00 -17.28
CA ALA A 139 26.29 -19.13 -18.07
C ALA A 139 27.56 -18.94 -17.22
N LEU A 140 27.57 -17.93 -16.33
CA LEU A 140 28.66 -17.70 -15.38
C LEU A 140 28.83 -18.89 -14.42
N GLU A 141 27.75 -19.35 -13.80
CA GLU A 141 27.80 -20.47 -12.84
C GLU A 141 28.23 -21.77 -13.53
N HIS A 142 27.87 -21.98 -14.79
CA HIS A 142 28.39 -23.08 -15.61
C HIS A 142 29.90 -22.99 -15.82
N ALA A 143 30.41 -21.82 -16.21
CA ALA A 143 31.85 -21.60 -16.40
C ALA A 143 32.63 -21.84 -15.10
N LEU A 144 32.11 -21.37 -13.95
CA LEU A 144 32.71 -21.58 -12.63
C LEU A 144 32.75 -23.06 -12.22
N GLN A 145 31.75 -23.86 -12.60
CA GLN A 145 31.76 -25.30 -12.37
C GLN A 145 32.76 -26.03 -13.27
N GLY A 146 32.93 -25.58 -14.52
CA GLY A 146 33.92 -26.11 -15.47
C GLY A 146 35.38 -25.86 -15.06
N GLU A 147 35.64 -24.86 -14.22
CA GLU A 147 36.98 -24.56 -13.68
C GLU A 147 37.38 -25.50 -12.52
N GLN A 148 36.43 -26.22 -11.90
CA GLN A 148 36.79 -27.15 -10.82
C GLN A 148 37.52 -28.37 -11.41
N PRO A 149 38.80 -28.61 -11.04
CA PRO A 149 39.48 -29.83 -11.42
C PRO A 149 38.71 -31.01 -10.84
N CYS A 150 38.38 -32.00 -11.67
CA CYS A 150 37.94 -33.32 -11.20
C CYS A 150 38.93 -33.82 -10.14
N THR A 151 38.49 -33.82 -8.88
CA THR A 151 39.12 -34.58 -7.79
C THR A 151 38.61 -36.00 -7.76
#